data_AF-A0A547PTC3-F1
#
_entry.id   AF-A0A547PTC3-F1
#
_cell.length_a   1.000
_cell.length_b   1.000
_cell.length_c   1.000
_cell.angle_alpha   90.00
_cell.angle_beta   90.00
_cell.angle_gamma   90.00
#
_symmetry.space_group_name_H-M   'P 1'
#
loop_
_entity.id
_entity.type
_entity.pdbx_description
1 polymer ?
#
loop_
_entity_poly.entity_id
_entity_poly.type
_entity_poly.pdbx_seq_one_letter_code
_entity_poly.pdbx_strand_id
1 'polypeptide(L)'
;MPKYDRPLSPKELAALEDEDIDFSDQPELTEDFWSTAKVVMPVARNLTQVTAKFDSDVVEWFKQQGRGYQARMNAVLRSYYDAHRQ
;
A
#
# COMPACT_ATOMS: atom_id res chain seq x y z
N MET A 1 28.23 11.65 9.66
CA MET A 1 27.84 12.85 8.89
C MET A 1 27.01 12.35 7.73
N PRO A 2 25.87 12.97 7.40
CA PRO A 2 25.13 12.58 6.20
C PRO A 2 26.01 12.81 4.96
N LYS A 3 26.04 11.85 4.02
CA LYS A 3 26.84 11.94 2.78
C LYS A 3 26.40 13.12 1.88
N TYR A 4 25.19 13.65 2.10
CA TYR A 4 24.58 14.71 1.31
C TYR A 4 23.95 15.80 2.20
N ASP A 5 24.19 17.07 1.86
CA ASP A 5 23.57 18.24 2.51
C ASP A 5 22.14 18.54 2.00
N ARG A 6 21.82 18.05 0.80
CA ARG A 6 20.52 18.20 0.12
C ARG A 6 20.18 16.95 -0.70
N PRO A 7 18.89 16.67 -0.97
CA PRO A 7 18.54 15.62 -1.91
C PRO A 7 19.11 15.90 -3.31
N LEU A 8 19.60 14.85 -3.96
CA LEU A 8 20.08 14.89 -5.35
C LEU A 8 18.89 15.11 -6.31
N SER A 9 19.13 15.84 -7.39
CA SER A 9 18.16 15.99 -8.48
C SER A 9 18.08 14.71 -9.33
N PRO A 10 17.00 14.50 -10.10
CA PRO A 10 16.86 13.31 -10.95
C PRO A 10 18.01 13.11 -11.94
N LYS A 11 18.63 14.19 -12.43
CA LYS A 11 19.79 14.12 -13.33
C LYS A 11 21.06 13.68 -12.61
N GLU A 12 21.25 14.15 -11.38
CA GLU A 12 22.38 13.76 -10.53
C GLU A 12 22.24 12.29 -10.11
N LEU A 13 21.03 11.84 -9.74
CA LEU A 13 20.74 10.43 -9.42
C LEU A 13 21.00 9.49 -10.60
N ALA A 14 20.57 9.88 -11.80
CA ALA A 14 20.76 9.05 -13.00
C ALA A 14 22.23 8.95 -13.46
N ALA A 15 23.09 9.83 -12.97
CA ALA A 15 24.52 9.84 -13.27
C ALA A 15 25.38 9.20 -12.16
N LEU A 16 24.76 8.78 -11.06
CA LEU A 16 25.44 8.15 -9.93
C LEU A 16 25.73 6.68 -10.27
N GLU A 17 26.95 6.23 -10.01
CA GLU A 17 27.32 4.80 -10.10
C GLU A 17 26.77 4.03 -8.88
N ASP A 18 26.50 2.74 -9.04
CA ASP A 18 25.87 1.93 -7.98
C ASP A 18 26.76 1.84 -6.73
N GLU A 19 28.08 1.80 -6.92
CA GLU A 19 29.10 1.78 -5.86
C GLU A 19 29.11 3.06 -5.02
N ASP A 20 28.61 4.16 -5.57
CA ASP A 20 28.49 5.45 -4.90
C ASP A 20 27.15 5.62 -4.16
N ILE A 21 26.26 4.63 -4.19
CA ILE A 21 25.02 4.65 -3.41
C ILE A 21 25.34 4.53 -1.92
N ASP A 22 24.70 5.37 -1.11
CA ASP A 22 24.84 5.33 0.35
C ASP A 22 23.80 4.39 0.94
N PHE A 23 24.25 3.29 1.55
CA PHE A 23 23.41 2.30 2.24
C PHE A 23 23.54 2.39 3.78
N SER A 24 24.09 3.49 4.30
CA SER A 24 24.30 3.64 5.75
C SER A 24 23.01 3.68 6.58
N ASP A 25 21.91 4.13 5.98
CA ASP A 25 20.58 4.17 6.60
C ASP A 25 19.79 2.88 6.35
N GLN A 26 19.95 2.27 5.19
CA GLN A 26 19.28 1.02 4.82
C GLN A 26 20.26 0.05 4.14
N PRO A 27 20.59 -1.08 4.79
CA PRO A 27 21.47 -2.10 4.20
C PRO A 27 20.89 -2.69 2.91
N GLU A 28 21.79 -3.13 2.03
CA GLU A 28 21.41 -3.87 0.83
C GLU A 28 20.66 -5.17 1.16
N LEU A 29 19.73 -5.53 0.28
CA LEU A 29 18.97 -6.79 0.39
C LEU A 29 19.82 -7.94 -0.15
N THR A 30 20.21 -8.84 0.74
CA THR A 30 21.07 -10.00 0.40
C THR A 30 20.30 -11.12 -0.30
N GLU A 31 21.03 -12.08 -0.90
CA GLU A 31 20.44 -13.29 -1.48
C GLU A 31 19.60 -14.08 -0.47
N ASP A 32 20.02 -14.12 0.81
CA ASP A 32 19.27 -14.78 1.88
C ASP A 32 17.87 -14.17 2.08
N PHE A 33 17.75 -12.84 1.99
CA PHE A 33 16.46 -12.16 2.04
C PHE A 33 15.57 -12.63 0.88
N TRP A 34 16.11 -12.62 -0.34
CA TRP A 34 15.37 -13.04 -1.54
C TRP A 34 15.03 -14.52 -1.57
N SER A 35 15.83 -15.38 -0.93
CA SER A 35 15.59 -16.83 -0.86
C SER A 35 14.29 -17.21 -0.14
N THR A 36 13.85 -16.37 0.79
CA THR A 36 12.62 -16.57 1.59
C THR A 36 11.52 -15.57 1.26
N ALA A 37 11.81 -14.57 0.42
CA ALA A 37 10.86 -13.54 0.06
C ALA A 37 9.64 -14.14 -0.65
N LYS A 38 8.45 -13.80 -0.16
CA LYS A 38 7.19 -14.20 -0.79
C LYS A 38 6.72 -13.09 -1.71
N VAL A 39 6.66 -13.37 -3.01
CA VAL A 39 6.00 -12.47 -3.97
C VAL A 39 4.51 -12.46 -3.68
N VAL A 40 4.02 -11.35 -3.13
CA VAL A 40 2.58 -11.10 -2.95
C VAL A 40 2.11 -10.29 -4.14
N MET A 41 1.40 -10.95 -5.06
CA MET A 41 0.70 -10.22 -6.10
C MET A 41 -0.40 -9.39 -5.46
N PRO A 42 -0.52 -8.07 -5.76
CA PRO A 42 -1.66 -7.31 -5.31
C PRO A 42 -2.90 -7.99 -5.86
N VAL A 43 -3.71 -8.57 -4.98
CA VAL A 43 -4.91 -9.31 -5.38
C VAL A 43 -5.83 -8.29 -6.04
N ALA A 44 -5.94 -8.37 -7.37
CA ALA A 44 -6.94 -7.61 -8.10
C ALA A 44 -8.29 -8.07 -7.57
N ARG A 45 -8.89 -7.26 -6.71
CA ARG A 45 -10.20 -7.58 -6.15
C ARG A 45 -11.21 -7.41 -7.27
N ASN A 46 -11.80 -8.51 -7.71
CA ASN A 46 -12.92 -8.51 -8.64
C ASN A 46 -14.13 -7.93 -7.92
N LEU A 47 -14.32 -6.61 -8.04
CA LEU A 47 -15.45 -5.89 -7.46
C LEU A 47 -16.64 -5.99 -8.42
N THR A 48 -17.79 -6.42 -7.90
CA THR A 48 -19.05 -6.43 -8.65
C THR A 48 -19.86 -5.19 -8.30
N GLN A 49 -20.24 -4.40 -9.31
CA GLN A 49 -21.14 -3.27 -9.11
C GLN A 49 -22.58 -3.77 -8.91
N VAL A 50 -23.15 -3.48 -7.75
CA VAL A 50 -24.54 -3.80 -7.41
C VAL A 50 -25.26 -2.56 -6.93
N THR A 51 -26.56 -2.46 -7.20
CA THR A 51 -27.41 -1.41 -6.63
C THR A 51 -28.05 -1.95 -5.36
N ALA A 52 -27.58 -1.47 -4.21
CA ALA A 52 -28.10 -1.83 -2.89
C ALA A 52 -28.58 -0.58 -2.14
N LYS A 53 -29.56 -0.75 -1.26
CA LYS A 53 -30.02 0.29 -0.33
C LYS A 53 -29.35 0.06 1.02
N PHE A 54 -28.85 1.14 1.62
CA PHE A 54 -28.28 1.18 2.95
C PHE A 54 -29.00 2.26 3.76
N ASP A 55 -29.01 2.13 5.08
CA ASP A 55 -29.55 3.16 5.96
C ASP A 55 -28.79 4.49 5.79
N SER A 56 -29.52 5.59 5.82
CA SER A 56 -28.98 6.92 5.49
C SER A 56 -27.90 7.37 6.48
N ASP A 57 -28.09 7.08 7.76
CA ASP A 57 -27.17 7.38 8.85
C ASP A 57 -25.84 6.62 8.69
N VAL A 58 -25.88 5.35 8.29
CA VAL A 58 -24.70 4.54 8.01
C VAL A 58 -23.90 5.17 6.86
N VAL A 59 -24.58 5.53 5.77
CA VAL A 59 -23.92 6.14 4.60
C VAL A 59 -23.30 7.50 4.97
N GLU A 60 -24.01 8.32 5.74
CA GLU A 60 -23.51 9.61 6.21
C GLU A 60 -22.29 9.48 7.11
N TRP A 61 -22.30 8.54 8.06
CA TRP A 61 -21.17 8.27 8.93
C TRP A 61 -19.91 7.89 8.14
N PHE A 62 -20.03 7.01 7.14
CA PHE A 62 -18.91 6.64 6.28
C PHE A 62 -18.43 7.81 5.41
N LYS A 63 -19.34 8.65 4.90
CA LYS A 63 -18.99 9.85 4.12
C LYS A 63 -18.19 10.87 4.93
N GLN A 64 -18.48 11.03 6.22
CA GLN A 64 -17.75 11.93 7.12
C GLN A 64 -16.26 11.56 7.26
N GLN A 65 -15.91 10.29 7.02
CA GLN A 65 -14.52 9.82 7.04
C GLN A 65 -13.72 10.20 5.77
N GLY A 66 -14.35 10.90 4.83
CA GLY A 66 -13.71 11.43 3.62
C GLY A 66 -13.61 10.46 2.45
N ARG A 67 -12.66 10.73 1.55
CA ARG A 67 -12.49 9.98 0.30
C ARG A 67 -12.28 8.49 0.56
N GLY A 68 -12.93 7.65 -0.25
CA GLY A 68 -12.83 6.19 -0.13
C GLY A 68 -13.86 5.55 0.81
N TYR A 69 -14.91 6.28 1.21
CA TYR A 69 -15.97 5.74 2.08
C TYR A 69 -16.57 4.42 1.57
N GLN A 70 -16.79 4.27 0.26
CA GLN A 70 -17.28 3.01 -0.34
C GLN A 70 -16.30 1.84 -0.15
N ALA A 71 -14.99 2.09 -0.24
CA ALA A 71 -13.97 1.07 0.01
C ALA A 71 -13.95 0.64 1.48
N ARG A 72 -14.18 1.58 2.41
CA ARG A 72 -14.32 1.28 3.84
C ARG A 72 -15.59 0.48 4.15
N MET A 73 -16.73 0.87 3.56
CA MET A 73 -17.96 0.09 3.64
C MET A 73 -17.74 -1.34 3.15
N ASN A 74 -17.08 -1.51 2.00
CA ASN A 74 -16.74 -2.82 1.46
C ASN A 74 -15.81 -3.61 2.40
N ALA A 75 -14.82 -2.97 3.05
CA ALA A 75 -13.93 -3.64 3.99
C ALA A 75 -14.67 -4.18 5.22
N VAL A 76 -15.65 -3.44 5.75
CA VAL A 76 -16.50 -3.89 6.86
C VAL A 76 -17.39 -5.07 6.45
N LEU A 77 -18.03 -4.98 5.28
CA LEU A 77 -18.82 -6.10 4.75
C LEU A 77 -17.95 -7.34 4.52
N ARG A 78 -16.71 -7.14 4.05
CA ARG A 78 -15.76 -8.22 3.82
C ARG A 78 -15.31 -8.88 5.11
N SER A 79 -15.03 -8.12 6.17
CA SER A 79 -14.63 -8.72 7.46
C SER A 79 -15.76 -9.55 8.06
N TYR A 80 -17.00 -9.08 7.96
CA TYR A 80 -18.17 -9.85 8.37
C TYR A 80 -18.30 -11.14 7.55
N TYR A 81 -18.18 -11.05 6.21
CA TYR A 81 -18.24 -12.21 5.32
C TYR A 81 -17.16 -13.24 5.65
N ASP A 82 -15.90 -12.83 5.81
CA ASP A 82 -14.78 -13.74 6.09
C ASP A 82 -14.93 -14.42 7.46
N ALA A 83 -15.46 -13.71 8.47
CA ALA A 83 -15.71 -14.28 9.79
C ALA A 83 -16.78 -15.37 9.81
N HIS A 84 -17.73 -15.36 8.86
CA HIS A 84 -18.88 -16.27 8.81
C HIS A 84 -18.76 -17.35 7.72
N ARG A 85 -17.63 -17.44 7.03
CA ARG A 85 -17.42 -18.39 5.92
C ARG A 85 -16.58 -19.61 6.31
N GLN A 86 -16.64 -20.02 7.58
CA GLN A 86 -16.09 -21.30 8.04
C GLN A 86 -17.08 -22.43 7.76
#